data_AF-A0A952ZII8-F1
#
_entry.id   AF-A0A952ZII8-F1
#
_cell.length_a   1.000
_cell.length_b   1.000
_cell.length_c   1.000
_cell.angle_alpha   90.00
_cell.angle_beta   90.00
_cell.angle_gamma   90.00
#
_symmetry.space_group_name_H-M   'P 1'
#
loop_
_entity.id
_entity.type
_entity.pdbx_description
1 polymer ?
#
loop_
_entity_poly.entity_id
_entity_poly.type
_entity_poly.pdbx_seq_one_letter_code
_entity_poly.pdbx_strand_id
1 'polypeptide(L)'
;RIDLAGQERDMAPYHAFFAMRLLRGDASAHAYLKLGAGADARPAGSGLQAVFPPAPSAHREWLELHEQQRLIADPGLAELGVSCHAGEDFGHPLEGIAAVGMVLEGMSMGPGDTIGHALALGWDLALFRRLRQGTTYLAEGAQFDSVLWLHRLFAHDWPHAHLAVRAEVESYLAGKSYQFYGEACSLHDLHELLGLRYGPCPRAEKVAGRHWKAFDLYRLETWNKDCYAQRAERSPCDPLLNRLEELGCLAQKVLLDAIREKGVIVEINPSSNLRISRAPSLAEAPFISLVRELAPHHCICINTDNPGVYRTRIEQEYAIVYKGLIQSGVPRAEALQWLENMRVTGMERVY
;
A
#
# COMPACT_ATOMS: atom_id res chain seq x y z
N ARG A 1 11.43 1.06 8.57
CA ARG A 1 9.99 0.82 8.80
C ARG A 1 9.26 2.06 8.31
N ILE A 2 8.49 1.95 7.23
CA ILE A 2 7.60 3.01 6.74
C ILE A 2 6.20 2.64 7.20
N ASP A 3 5.50 3.56 7.84
CA ASP A 3 4.14 3.31 8.31
C ASP A 3 3.11 3.94 7.36
N LEU A 4 2.45 3.12 6.56
CA LEU A 4 1.34 3.56 5.70
C LEU A 4 -0.01 3.18 6.31
N ALA A 5 -0.02 2.70 7.56
CA ALA A 5 -1.21 2.29 8.29
C ALA A 5 -1.84 3.43 9.11
N GLY A 6 -1.24 4.62 9.22
CA GLY A 6 -1.73 5.70 10.09
C GLY A 6 -2.06 7.06 9.43
N GLN A 7 -1.95 8.15 10.21
CA GLN A 7 -2.14 9.55 9.78
C GLN A 7 -1.21 9.98 8.63
N GLU A 8 -0.18 9.19 8.32
CA GLU A 8 0.75 9.41 7.22
C GLU A 8 0.18 9.03 5.84
N ARG A 9 -1.02 8.45 5.76
CA ARG A 9 -1.72 8.18 4.48
C ARG A 9 -1.92 9.43 3.62
N ASP A 10 -2.13 10.57 4.27
CA ASP A 10 -2.36 11.87 3.62
C ASP A 10 -1.05 12.67 3.45
N MET A 11 0.08 12.16 3.95
CA MET A 11 1.40 12.75 3.73
C MET A 11 1.89 12.42 2.32
N ALA A 12 1.39 13.16 1.32
CA ALA A 12 1.89 13.26 -0.05
C ALA A 12 2.77 12.06 -0.51
N PRO A 13 2.21 10.83 -0.59
CA PRO A 13 2.95 9.57 -0.63
C PRO A 13 3.99 9.54 -1.75
N TYR A 14 3.72 10.23 -2.86
CA TYR A 14 4.67 10.44 -3.93
C TYR A 14 6.08 10.83 -3.45
N HIS A 15 6.24 11.75 -2.51
CA HIS A 15 7.57 12.17 -2.03
C HIS A 15 8.30 11.05 -1.28
N ALA A 16 7.58 10.33 -0.43
CA ALA A 16 8.14 9.25 0.39
C ALA A 16 8.49 8.02 -0.47
N PHE A 17 7.55 7.55 -1.30
CA PHE A 17 7.77 6.44 -2.22
C PHE A 17 8.91 6.74 -3.19
N PHE A 18 8.96 7.96 -3.72
CA PHE A 18 10.02 8.38 -4.61
C PHE A 18 11.38 8.44 -3.93
N ALA A 19 11.49 9.09 -2.77
CA ALA A 19 12.75 9.17 -2.01
C ALA A 19 13.27 7.77 -1.64
N MET A 20 12.38 6.86 -1.23
CA MET A 20 12.75 5.49 -0.90
C MET A 20 13.24 4.69 -2.11
N ARG A 21 12.65 4.88 -3.29
CA ARG A 21 13.14 4.23 -4.52
C ARG A 21 14.53 4.73 -4.91
N LEU A 22 14.81 6.02 -4.72
CA LEU A 22 16.17 6.53 -4.90
C LEU A 22 17.14 5.86 -3.95
N LEU A 23 16.79 5.72 -2.66
CA LEU A 23 17.61 5.01 -1.68
C LEU A 23 17.88 3.55 -2.07
N ARG A 24 16.96 2.91 -2.81
CA ARG A 24 17.13 1.56 -3.38
C ARG A 24 17.94 1.52 -4.69
N GLY A 25 18.38 2.66 -5.22
CA GLY A 25 19.12 2.73 -6.49
C GLY A 25 18.25 2.51 -7.73
N ASP A 26 16.94 2.78 -7.67
CA ASP A 26 16.06 2.62 -8.83
C ASP A 26 16.45 3.56 -9.98
N ALA A 27 16.93 2.98 -11.08
CA ALA A 27 17.37 3.69 -12.27
C ALA A 27 16.27 4.59 -12.89
N SER A 28 15.00 4.20 -12.79
CA SER A 28 13.87 5.01 -13.31
C SER A 28 13.63 6.27 -12.48
N ALA A 29 13.75 6.17 -11.15
CA ALA A 29 13.64 7.31 -10.25
C ALA A 29 14.81 8.29 -10.45
N HIS A 30 16.03 7.76 -10.61
CA HIS A 30 17.20 8.57 -10.91
C HIS A 30 17.10 9.28 -12.28
N ALA A 31 16.65 8.57 -13.32
CA ALA A 31 16.43 9.16 -14.65
C ALA A 31 15.36 10.27 -14.65
N TYR A 32 14.28 10.08 -13.90
CA TYR A 32 13.22 11.08 -13.74
C TYR A 32 13.73 12.35 -13.05
N LEU A 33 14.61 12.25 -12.06
CA LEU A 33 15.24 13.43 -11.42
C LEU A 33 16.18 14.20 -12.32
N LYS A 34 16.94 13.50 -13.16
CA LYS A 34 17.85 14.14 -14.11
C LYS A 34 17.12 15.05 -15.10
N LEU A 35 15.88 14.74 -15.46
CA LEU A 35 15.04 15.65 -16.24
C LEU A 35 14.82 17.01 -15.54
N GLY A 36 14.67 17.00 -14.21
CA GLY A 36 14.44 18.21 -13.42
C GLY A 36 15.72 18.99 -13.11
N ALA A 37 16.87 18.32 -13.03
CA ALA A 37 18.14 18.94 -12.64
C ALA A 37 18.80 19.77 -13.76
N GLY A 38 18.57 19.42 -15.04
CA GLY A 38 19.16 20.11 -16.21
C GLY A 38 18.40 21.34 -16.70
N ALA A 39 17.26 21.67 -16.10
CA ALA A 39 16.41 22.80 -16.51
C ALA A 39 16.59 24.00 -15.57
N ASP A 40 17.67 24.77 -15.75
CA ASP A 40 17.85 26.09 -15.11
C ASP A 40 16.93 27.19 -15.72
N ALA A 41 15.88 26.81 -16.45
CA ALA A 41 14.91 27.74 -17.00
C ALA A 41 13.68 27.79 -16.09
N ARG A 42 13.56 28.82 -15.24
CA ARG A 42 12.21 29.33 -14.91
C ARG A 42 11.58 29.72 -16.25
N PRO A 43 10.50 29.08 -16.71
CA PRO A 43 9.87 29.50 -17.94
C PRO A 43 9.18 30.84 -17.65
N ALA A 44 9.73 31.91 -18.22
CA ALA A 44 9.07 33.20 -18.25
C ALA A 44 7.80 33.07 -19.12
N GLY A 45 6.63 33.34 -18.55
CA GLY A 45 5.50 33.85 -19.32
C GLY A 45 4.47 32.86 -19.88
N SER A 46 4.28 31.65 -19.32
CA SER A 46 3.04 30.90 -19.60
C SER A 46 2.45 30.32 -18.31
N GLY A 47 1.15 30.55 -18.10
CA GLY A 47 0.44 30.24 -16.85
C GLY A 47 0.34 28.75 -16.49
N LEU A 48 0.85 27.85 -17.33
CA LEU A 48 0.99 26.42 -17.05
C LEU A 48 2.09 25.85 -17.94
N GLN A 49 3.30 25.63 -17.42
CA GLN A 49 4.29 24.71 -18.03
C GLN A 49 5.50 24.50 -17.12
N ALA A 50 5.53 23.33 -16.47
CA ALA A 50 6.64 22.37 -16.46
C ALA A 50 6.37 21.34 -15.35
N VAL A 51 6.24 20.08 -15.76
CA VAL A 51 6.10 18.93 -14.86
C VAL A 51 7.44 18.72 -14.18
N PHE A 52 7.54 19.08 -12.90
CA PHE A 52 8.81 18.98 -12.17
C PHE A 52 8.68 17.99 -11.00
N PRO A 53 9.68 17.11 -10.79
CA PRO A 53 9.79 16.37 -9.53
C PRO A 53 9.86 17.35 -8.35
N PRO A 54 9.30 16.99 -7.20
CA PRO A 54 9.11 17.92 -6.09
C PRO A 54 10.38 18.35 -5.33
N ALA A 55 11.57 17.82 -5.67
CA ALA A 55 12.79 18.18 -4.95
C ALA A 55 14.07 18.13 -5.83
N PRO A 56 14.21 19.03 -6.83
CA PRO A 56 15.44 19.10 -7.64
C PRO A 56 16.68 19.48 -6.81
N SER A 57 16.49 20.27 -5.74
CA SER A 57 17.57 20.74 -4.85
C SER A 57 18.15 19.61 -3.98
N ALA A 58 17.30 18.80 -3.35
CA ALA A 58 17.75 17.67 -2.54
C ALA A 58 18.48 16.62 -3.38
N HIS A 59 18.03 16.40 -4.62
CA HIS A 59 18.73 15.54 -5.57
C HIS A 59 20.10 16.11 -6.00
N ARG A 60 20.19 17.42 -6.21
CA ARG A 60 21.44 18.09 -6.58
C ARG A 60 22.46 18.02 -5.44
N GLU A 61 22.05 18.34 -4.21
CA GLU A 61 22.89 18.21 -3.01
C GLU A 61 23.33 16.76 -2.80
N TRP A 62 22.44 15.81 -3.04
CA TRP A 62 22.78 14.39 -3.00
C TRP A 62 23.82 13.99 -4.07
N LEU A 63 23.64 14.41 -5.33
CA LEU A 63 24.60 14.17 -6.41
C LEU A 63 25.98 14.73 -6.04
N GLU A 64 26.03 15.93 -5.49
CA GLU A 64 27.28 16.55 -5.01
C GLU A 64 27.93 15.73 -3.90
N LEU A 65 27.15 15.22 -2.93
CA LEU A 65 27.66 14.36 -1.85
C LEU A 65 28.13 12.99 -2.37
N HIS A 66 27.44 12.41 -3.35
CA HIS A 66 27.82 11.15 -4.00
C HIS A 66 29.11 11.31 -4.82
N GLU A 67 29.20 12.36 -5.66
CA GLU A 67 30.41 12.70 -6.43
C GLU A 67 31.62 12.97 -5.52
N GLN A 68 31.40 13.56 -4.35
CA GLN A 68 32.43 13.79 -3.33
C GLN A 68 32.80 12.52 -2.55
N GLN A 69 32.17 11.36 -2.80
CA GLN A 69 32.33 10.11 -2.03
C GLN A 69 32.09 10.31 -0.53
N ARG A 70 31.20 11.24 -0.14
CA ARG A 70 30.91 11.58 1.26
C ARG A 70 29.70 10.85 1.84
N LEU A 71 29.03 10.03 1.04
CA LEU A 71 27.91 9.19 1.48
C LEU A 71 28.46 7.87 2.01
N ILE A 72 28.08 7.53 3.25
CA ILE A 72 28.43 6.23 3.88
C ILE A 72 27.59 5.09 3.29
N ALA A 73 26.38 5.39 2.83
CA ALA A 73 25.50 4.47 2.13
C ALA A 73 25.28 4.98 0.70
N ASP A 74 25.75 4.23 -0.28
CA ASP A 74 25.45 4.48 -1.69
C ASP A 74 23.98 4.09 -1.97
N PRO A 75 23.14 4.97 -2.53
CA PRO A 75 21.81 4.61 -3.02
C PRO A 75 21.94 3.63 -4.19
N GLY A 76 21.82 2.35 -3.88
CA GLY A 76 22.26 1.27 -4.76
C GLY A 76 22.95 0.13 -4.01
N LEU A 77 23.25 0.30 -2.71
CA LEU A 77 23.47 -0.82 -1.79
C LEU A 77 22.17 -1.60 -1.65
N ALA A 78 21.95 -2.53 -2.58
CA ALA A 78 20.80 -3.42 -2.69
C ALA A 78 20.68 -4.43 -1.51
N GLU A 79 21.40 -4.21 -0.41
CA GLU A 79 21.53 -5.18 0.68
C GLU A 79 20.51 -4.97 1.81
N LEU A 80 19.83 -3.81 1.86
CA LEU A 80 18.82 -3.52 2.88
C LEU A 80 17.42 -3.46 2.26
N GLY A 81 16.61 -4.49 2.52
CA GLY A 81 15.20 -4.53 2.16
C GLY A 81 14.37 -3.46 2.91
N VAL A 82 13.17 -3.16 2.40
CA VAL A 82 12.24 -2.21 3.02
C VAL A 82 11.15 -2.95 3.80
N SER A 83 10.83 -2.46 5.00
CA SER A 83 9.64 -2.89 5.73
C SER A 83 8.58 -1.78 5.73
N CYS A 84 7.41 -2.07 5.17
CA CYS A 84 6.26 -1.17 5.08
C CYS A 84 5.07 -1.72 5.85
N HIS A 85 4.45 -0.94 6.71
CA HIS A 85 3.19 -1.32 7.37
C HIS A 85 2.03 -0.93 6.47
N ALA A 86 1.24 -1.91 6.05
CA ALA A 86 0.11 -1.70 5.17
C ALA A 86 -1.01 -2.68 5.52
N GLY A 87 -2.26 -2.22 5.44
CA GLY A 87 -3.42 -3.05 5.76
C GLY A 87 -3.53 -3.49 7.23
N GLU A 88 -2.87 -2.78 8.15
CA GLU A 88 -2.95 -3.03 9.61
C GLU A 88 -4.23 -2.43 10.22
N ASP A 89 -4.43 -1.12 10.03
CA ASP A 89 -5.60 -0.36 10.47
C ASP A 89 -6.42 0.04 9.24
N PHE A 90 -7.75 0.04 9.30
CA PHE A 90 -8.61 0.47 8.19
C PHE A 90 -10.06 0.58 8.65
N GLY A 91 -10.79 1.51 8.03
CA GLY A 91 -12.23 1.65 8.25
C GLY A 91 -13.05 0.60 7.50
N HIS A 92 -12.57 0.15 6.34
CA HIS A 92 -13.17 -0.90 5.51
C HIS A 92 -12.08 -1.82 4.94
N PRO A 93 -12.28 -3.14 4.81
CA PRO A 93 -11.21 -4.05 4.36
C PRO A 93 -10.63 -3.67 3.00
N LEU A 94 -11.47 -3.18 2.08
CA LEU A 94 -11.03 -2.71 0.76
C LEU A 94 -9.94 -1.61 0.86
N GLU A 95 -10.02 -0.73 1.86
CA GLU A 95 -8.99 0.29 2.10
C GLU A 95 -7.65 -0.35 2.47
N GLY A 96 -7.67 -1.31 3.39
CA GLY A 96 -6.46 -2.02 3.80
C GLY A 96 -5.89 -2.91 2.69
N ILE A 97 -6.74 -3.57 1.90
CA ILE A 97 -6.35 -4.38 0.73
C ILE A 97 -5.67 -3.48 -0.31
N ALA A 98 -6.29 -2.35 -0.62
CA ALA A 98 -5.76 -1.38 -1.57
C ALA A 98 -4.41 -0.81 -1.10
N ALA A 99 -4.27 -0.49 0.19
CA ALA A 99 -3.01 -0.04 0.76
C ALA A 99 -1.89 -1.07 0.59
N VAL A 100 -2.17 -2.36 0.82
CA VAL A 100 -1.19 -3.43 0.57
C VAL A 100 -0.80 -3.50 -0.91
N GLY A 101 -1.77 -3.44 -1.82
CA GLY A 101 -1.50 -3.46 -3.26
C GLY A 101 -0.68 -2.27 -3.75
N MET A 102 -1.02 -1.07 -3.28
CA MET A 102 -0.28 0.17 -3.57
C MET A 102 1.17 0.08 -3.11
N VAL A 103 1.43 -0.49 -1.93
CA VAL A 103 2.79 -0.66 -1.42
C VAL A 103 3.58 -1.68 -2.22
N LEU A 104 2.96 -2.83 -2.54
CA LEU A 104 3.59 -3.90 -3.31
C LEU A 104 4.04 -3.41 -4.70
N GLU A 105 3.19 -2.66 -5.39
CA GLU A 105 3.49 -2.06 -6.71
C GLU A 105 4.44 -0.87 -6.59
N GLY A 106 4.11 0.09 -5.72
CA GLY A 106 4.78 1.38 -5.60
C GLY A 106 6.20 1.32 -5.10
N MET A 107 6.49 0.41 -4.17
CA MET A 107 7.85 0.18 -3.70
C MET A 107 8.60 -0.83 -4.57
N SER A 108 7.91 -1.42 -5.55
CA SER A 108 8.43 -2.51 -6.39
C SER A 108 9.03 -3.62 -5.53
N MET A 109 8.25 -4.07 -4.55
CA MET A 109 8.73 -4.99 -3.52
C MET A 109 9.13 -6.34 -4.12
N GLY A 110 10.14 -6.95 -3.52
CA GLY A 110 10.69 -8.26 -3.88
C GLY A 110 11.34 -8.96 -2.69
N PRO A 111 12.25 -9.91 -2.94
CA PRO A 111 12.98 -10.62 -1.90
C PRO A 111 13.72 -9.66 -0.96
N GLY A 112 13.76 -10.00 0.34
CA GLY A 112 14.26 -9.13 1.41
C GLY A 112 13.31 -8.02 1.88
N ASP A 113 12.24 -7.70 1.13
CA ASP A 113 11.25 -6.71 1.56
C ASP A 113 10.16 -7.34 2.46
N THR A 114 9.55 -6.52 3.33
CA THR A 114 8.56 -6.98 4.31
C THR A 114 7.32 -6.10 4.34
N ILE A 115 6.13 -6.71 4.41
CA ILE A 115 4.88 -6.03 4.70
C ILE A 115 4.49 -6.32 6.15
N GLY A 116 4.51 -5.30 7.00
CA GLY A 116 4.02 -5.38 8.37
C GLY A 116 2.51 -5.56 8.41
N HIS A 117 2.06 -6.50 9.23
CA HIS A 117 0.69 -6.86 9.56
C HIS A 117 -0.13 -7.46 8.42
N ALA A 118 -0.35 -6.70 7.33
CA ALA A 118 -1.18 -7.09 6.17
C ALA A 118 -2.57 -7.66 6.53
N LEU A 119 -3.14 -7.27 7.68
CA LEU A 119 -4.34 -7.91 8.24
C LEU A 119 -5.51 -7.91 7.26
N ALA A 120 -5.65 -6.84 6.48
CA ALA A 120 -6.69 -6.71 5.46
C ALA A 120 -6.72 -7.88 4.47
N LEU A 121 -5.58 -8.51 4.16
CA LEU A 121 -5.52 -9.68 3.28
C LEU A 121 -6.01 -10.97 3.93
N GLY A 122 -6.00 -11.05 5.26
CA GLY A 122 -6.42 -12.24 6.02
C GLY A 122 -7.84 -12.16 6.57
N TRP A 123 -8.50 -11.01 6.45
CA TRP A 123 -9.86 -10.82 6.95
C TRP A 123 -10.90 -11.53 6.09
N ASP A 124 -11.84 -12.20 6.75
CA ASP A 124 -13.12 -12.56 6.15
C ASP A 124 -13.97 -11.29 6.04
N LEU A 125 -14.21 -10.84 4.81
CA LEU A 125 -14.90 -9.59 4.50
C LEU A 125 -16.38 -9.63 4.93
N ALA A 126 -17.04 -10.78 4.77
CA ALA A 126 -18.43 -10.95 5.18
C ALA A 126 -18.58 -10.89 6.70
N LEU A 127 -17.66 -11.55 7.42
CA LEU A 127 -17.57 -11.47 8.88
C LEU A 127 -17.27 -10.04 9.34
N PHE A 128 -16.30 -9.37 8.72
CA PHE A 128 -15.95 -7.99 9.03
C PHE A 128 -17.18 -7.08 8.89
N ARG A 129 -17.89 -7.17 7.76
CA ARG A 129 -19.10 -6.39 7.51
C ARG A 129 -20.13 -6.65 8.60
N ARG A 130 -20.41 -7.91 8.95
CA ARG A 130 -21.35 -8.25 10.02
C ARG A 130 -20.96 -7.63 11.37
N LEU A 131 -19.67 -7.64 11.72
CA LEU A 131 -19.19 -7.12 13.00
C LEU A 131 -19.14 -5.59 13.07
N ARG A 132 -19.01 -4.91 11.92
CA ARG A 132 -18.76 -3.46 11.83
C ARG A 132 -19.86 -2.66 11.14
N GLN A 133 -20.94 -3.32 10.72
CA GLN A 133 -22.10 -2.70 10.07
C GLN A 133 -22.55 -1.41 10.77
N GLY A 134 -22.64 -0.32 10.01
CA GLY A 134 -23.11 0.98 10.50
C GLY A 134 -22.10 1.76 11.37
N THR A 135 -20.86 1.27 11.53
CA THR A 135 -19.84 1.91 12.38
C THR A 135 -18.58 2.33 11.61
N THR A 136 -18.54 2.11 10.29
CA THR A 136 -17.36 2.37 9.45
C THR A 136 -17.39 3.81 8.91
N TYR A 137 -16.37 4.59 9.30
CA TYR A 137 -16.13 5.95 8.81
C TYR A 137 -14.75 6.02 8.15
N LEU A 138 -14.70 6.54 6.94
CA LEU A 138 -13.48 6.66 6.15
C LEU A 138 -13.32 8.09 5.63
N ALA A 139 -12.07 8.50 5.42
CA ALA A 139 -11.82 9.72 4.65
C ALA A 139 -12.34 9.53 3.21
N GLU A 140 -12.98 10.55 2.68
CA GLU A 140 -13.54 10.56 1.32
C GLU A 140 -12.47 10.22 0.25
N GLY A 141 -11.25 10.75 0.43
CA GLY A 141 -10.10 10.43 -0.40
C GLY A 141 -9.69 8.97 -0.31
N ALA A 142 -9.69 8.37 0.89
CA ALA A 142 -9.35 6.96 1.08
C ALA A 142 -10.36 6.03 0.41
N GLN A 143 -11.67 6.34 0.49
CA GLN A 143 -12.71 5.59 -0.21
C GLN A 143 -12.51 5.67 -1.73
N PHE A 144 -12.30 6.88 -2.24
CA PHE A 144 -12.05 7.12 -3.66
C PHE A 144 -10.81 6.36 -4.17
N ASP A 145 -9.69 6.46 -3.45
CA ASP A 145 -8.44 5.81 -3.84
C ASP A 145 -8.56 4.28 -3.81
N SER A 146 -9.31 3.73 -2.85
CA SER A 146 -9.56 2.28 -2.73
C SER A 146 -10.38 1.75 -3.91
N VAL A 147 -11.44 2.48 -4.31
CA VAL A 147 -12.29 2.12 -5.45
C VAL A 147 -11.51 2.28 -6.76
N LEU A 148 -10.72 3.35 -6.89
CA LEU A 148 -9.89 3.61 -8.06
C LEU A 148 -8.79 2.55 -8.23
N TRP A 149 -8.14 2.16 -7.14
CA TRP A 149 -7.15 1.08 -7.13
C TRP A 149 -7.76 -0.25 -7.54
N LEU A 150 -8.92 -0.60 -6.98
CA LEU A 150 -9.61 -1.85 -7.33
C LEU A 150 -9.98 -1.85 -8.83
N HIS A 151 -10.45 -0.71 -9.33
CA HIS A 151 -10.76 -0.57 -10.75
C HIS A 151 -9.53 -0.75 -11.64
N ARG A 152 -8.40 -0.15 -11.26
CA ARG A 152 -7.12 -0.33 -11.97
C ARG A 152 -6.64 -1.78 -11.94
N LEU A 153 -6.76 -2.46 -10.79
CA LEU A 153 -6.34 -3.86 -10.63
C LEU A 153 -7.01 -4.79 -11.65
N PHE A 154 -8.31 -4.56 -11.92
CA PHE A 154 -9.12 -5.37 -12.84
C PHE A 154 -9.39 -4.69 -14.19
N ALA A 155 -8.66 -3.63 -14.54
CA ALA A 155 -8.96 -2.84 -15.74
C ALA A 155 -8.85 -3.66 -17.04
N HIS A 156 -7.92 -4.62 -17.07
CA HIS A 156 -7.67 -5.49 -18.23
C HIS A 156 -8.49 -6.79 -18.22
N ASP A 157 -8.91 -7.24 -17.04
CA ASP A 157 -9.64 -8.49 -16.85
C ASP A 157 -10.70 -8.30 -15.77
N TRP A 158 -11.76 -7.56 -16.11
CA TRP A 158 -12.86 -7.33 -15.19
C TRP A 158 -13.71 -8.59 -15.09
N PRO A 159 -13.89 -9.18 -13.88
CA PRO A 159 -14.61 -10.43 -13.76
C PRO A 159 -16.03 -10.35 -14.33
N HIS A 160 -16.36 -11.26 -15.26
CA HIS A 160 -17.64 -11.24 -15.98
C HIS A 160 -18.87 -11.24 -15.05
N ALA A 161 -18.79 -11.95 -13.92
CA ALA A 161 -19.84 -11.98 -12.90
C ALA A 161 -20.14 -10.61 -12.27
N HIS A 162 -19.22 -9.65 -12.39
CA HIS A 162 -19.30 -8.32 -11.77
C HIS A 162 -19.42 -7.19 -12.80
N LEU A 163 -19.79 -7.46 -14.06
CA LEU A 163 -19.89 -6.39 -15.07
C LEU A 163 -20.88 -5.28 -14.69
N ALA A 164 -21.97 -5.62 -14.01
CA ALA A 164 -22.95 -4.63 -13.57
C ALA A 164 -22.36 -3.60 -12.58
N VAL A 165 -21.56 -4.05 -11.61
CA VAL A 165 -20.98 -3.15 -10.60
C VAL A 165 -19.88 -2.26 -11.18
N ARG A 166 -19.29 -2.63 -12.33
CA ARG A 166 -18.29 -1.81 -13.02
C ARG A 166 -18.81 -0.43 -13.39
N ALA A 167 -19.98 -0.34 -14.00
CA ALA A 167 -20.57 0.94 -14.39
C ALA A 167 -20.83 1.84 -13.17
N GLU A 168 -21.17 1.22 -12.04
CA GLU A 168 -21.42 1.93 -10.78
C GLU A 168 -20.12 2.45 -10.15
N VAL A 169 -19.04 1.67 -10.25
CA VAL A 169 -17.68 2.11 -9.89
C VAL A 169 -17.24 3.29 -10.75
N GLU A 170 -17.38 3.20 -12.07
CA GLU A 170 -16.98 4.27 -12.98
C GLU A 170 -17.80 5.55 -12.74
N SER A 171 -19.11 5.42 -12.50
CA SER A 171 -19.98 6.55 -12.13
C SER A 171 -19.60 7.16 -10.78
N TYR A 172 -19.27 6.34 -9.78
CA TYR A 172 -18.80 6.81 -8.48
C TYR A 172 -17.50 7.61 -8.61
N LEU A 173 -16.52 7.09 -9.37
CA LEU A 173 -15.24 7.75 -9.60
C LEU A 173 -15.42 9.09 -10.33
N ALA A 174 -16.28 9.15 -11.35
CA ALA A 174 -16.57 10.40 -12.05
C ALA A 174 -17.20 11.43 -11.11
N GLY A 175 -18.19 11.04 -10.31
CA GLY A 175 -18.85 11.91 -9.34
C GLY A 175 -17.89 12.45 -8.28
N LYS A 176 -17.06 11.57 -7.70
CA LYS A 176 -16.04 11.98 -6.71
C LYS A 176 -14.95 12.84 -7.32
N SER A 177 -14.53 12.59 -8.56
CA SER A 177 -13.59 13.47 -9.24
C SER A 177 -14.14 14.88 -9.47
N TYR A 178 -15.45 14.99 -9.77
CA TYR A 178 -16.10 16.30 -9.91
C TYR A 178 -16.14 17.03 -8.56
N GLN A 179 -16.45 16.30 -7.48
CA GLN A 179 -16.40 16.84 -6.12
C GLN A 179 -15.00 17.39 -5.80
N PHE A 180 -13.94 16.57 -5.92
CA PHE A 180 -12.60 16.96 -5.49
C PHE A 180 -11.90 17.96 -6.41
N TYR A 181 -12.09 17.84 -7.73
CA TYR A 181 -11.29 18.58 -8.71
C TYR A 181 -12.11 19.60 -9.52
N GLY A 182 -13.42 19.67 -9.31
CA GLY A 182 -14.32 20.58 -10.03
C GLY A 182 -14.69 20.12 -11.45
N GLU A 183 -14.26 18.94 -11.87
CA GLU A 183 -14.57 18.37 -13.19
C GLU A 183 -14.61 16.83 -13.14
N ALA A 184 -15.41 16.21 -14.01
CA ALA A 184 -15.42 14.77 -14.16
C ALA A 184 -14.16 14.33 -14.94
N CYS A 185 -13.19 13.76 -14.24
CA CYS A 185 -11.92 13.32 -14.81
C CYS A 185 -12.08 11.98 -15.54
N SER A 186 -11.27 11.77 -16.59
CA SER A 186 -11.25 10.48 -17.29
C SER A 186 -10.63 9.39 -16.41
N LEU A 187 -11.04 8.13 -16.58
CA LEU A 187 -10.43 7.00 -15.88
C LEU A 187 -8.93 6.88 -16.17
N HIS A 188 -8.50 7.28 -17.38
CA HIS A 188 -7.09 7.31 -17.72
C HIS A 188 -6.31 8.29 -16.83
N ASP A 189 -6.80 9.53 -16.70
CA ASP A 189 -6.15 10.55 -15.86
C ASP A 189 -6.14 10.14 -14.39
N LEU A 190 -7.22 9.52 -13.90
CA LEU A 190 -7.30 9.02 -12.53
C LEU A 190 -6.33 7.85 -12.29
N HIS A 191 -6.20 6.90 -13.20
CA HIS A 191 -5.21 5.82 -13.08
C HIS A 191 -3.77 6.34 -13.10
N GLU A 192 -3.49 7.33 -13.94
CA GLU A 192 -2.19 8.01 -13.99
C GLU A 192 -1.91 8.77 -12.68
N LEU A 193 -2.92 9.44 -12.11
CA LEU A 193 -2.82 10.10 -10.79
C LEU A 193 -2.52 9.09 -9.67
N LEU A 194 -3.21 7.94 -9.66
CA LEU A 194 -2.91 6.88 -8.72
C LEU A 194 -1.48 6.35 -8.90
N GLY A 195 -1.03 6.23 -10.15
CA GLY A 195 0.35 5.85 -10.50
C GLY A 195 1.38 6.89 -10.05
N LEU A 196 1.06 8.17 -10.12
CA LEU A 196 1.88 9.23 -9.57
C LEU A 196 2.03 9.11 -8.06
N ARG A 197 0.96 8.80 -7.33
CA ARG A 197 1.01 8.73 -5.88
C ARG A 197 1.69 7.48 -5.34
N TYR A 198 1.38 6.34 -5.95
CA TYR A 198 1.67 5.01 -5.40
C TYR A 198 2.27 4.05 -6.42
N GLY A 199 2.48 4.46 -7.66
CA GLY A 199 3.00 3.60 -8.71
C GLY A 199 4.49 3.81 -8.97
N PRO A 200 5.03 3.09 -9.98
CA PRO A 200 6.41 3.29 -10.39
C PRO A 200 6.66 4.67 -10.96
N CYS A 201 7.92 5.12 -10.82
CA CYS A 201 8.32 6.41 -11.35
C CYS A 201 8.01 6.47 -12.85
N PRO A 202 7.32 7.52 -13.32
CA PRO A 202 7.02 7.68 -14.73
C PRO A 202 8.32 7.69 -15.54
N ARG A 203 8.33 6.99 -16.66
CA ARG A 203 9.49 7.05 -17.57
C ARG A 203 9.65 8.47 -18.08
N ALA A 204 10.87 8.99 -17.97
CA ALA A 204 11.26 10.33 -18.40
C ALA A 204 10.70 10.71 -19.79
N GLU A 205 10.82 9.81 -20.76
CA GLU A 205 10.37 9.97 -22.14
C GLU A 205 8.86 10.18 -22.30
N LYS A 206 8.05 9.63 -21.38
CA LYS A 206 6.58 9.76 -21.43
C LYS A 206 6.11 11.13 -20.93
N VAL A 207 6.91 11.78 -20.09
CA VAL A 207 6.53 13.01 -19.38
C VAL A 207 7.13 14.25 -20.04
N ALA A 208 8.27 14.11 -20.73
CA ALA A 208 8.98 15.23 -21.35
C ALA A 208 8.10 16.00 -22.36
N GLY A 209 7.92 17.30 -22.12
CA GLY A 209 7.26 18.23 -23.05
C GLY A 209 5.74 18.08 -23.18
N ARG A 210 5.08 17.32 -22.30
CA ARG A 210 3.62 17.10 -22.36
C ARG A 210 2.90 17.75 -21.18
N HIS A 211 1.72 18.32 -21.46
CA HIS A 211 0.77 18.65 -20.40
C HIS A 211 0.24 17.35 -19.80
N TRP A 212 0.40 17.18 -18.49
CA TRP A 212 0.03 15.96 -17.82
C TRP A 212 -1.05 16.24 -16.78
N LYS A 213 -2.30 15.99 -17.16
CA LYS A 213 -3.48 16.28 -16.33
C LYS A 213 -3.38 15.67 -14.93
N ALA A 214 -2.91 14.42 -14.83
CA ALA A 214 -2.71 13.73 -13.56
C ALA A 214 -1.77 14.50 -12.60
N PHE A 215 -0.78 15.22 -13.14
CA PHE A 215 0.11 16.05 -12.33
C PHE A 215 -0.61 17.30 -11.79
N ASP A 216 -1.51 17.90 -12.57
CA ASP A 216 -2.34 19.01 -12.08
C ASP A 216 -3.28 18.53 -10.96
N LEU A 217 -3.89 17.35 -11.13
CA LEU A 217 -4.73 16.73 -10.08
C LEU A 217 -3.91 16.47 -8.82
N TYR A 218 -2.72 15.88 -8.96
CA TYR A 218 -1.79 15.67 -7.84
C TYR A 218 -1.44 17.00 -7.14
N ARG A 219 -1.26 18.08 -7.91
CA ARG A 219 -1.01 19.41 -7.35
C ARG A 219 -2.19 19.96 -6.58
N LEU A 220 -3.42 19.77 -7.09
CA LEU A 220 -4.63 20.18 -6.38
C LEU A 220 -4.70 19.46 -5.03
N GLU A 221 -4.50 18.16 -5.00
CA GLU A 221 -4.56 17.37 -3.76
C GLU A 221 -3.51 17.77 -2.73
N THR A 222 -2.33 18.17 -3.21
CA THR A 222 -1.18 18.50 -2.34
C THR A 222 -1.21 19.96 -1.87
N TRP A 223 -1.61 20.90 -2.72
CA TRP A 223 -1.47 22.35 -2.45
C TRP A 223 -2.78 23.14 -2.44
N ASN A 224 -3.89 22.59 -2.93
CA ASN A 224 -5.21 23.24 -2.81
C ASN A 224 -5.88 22.80 -1.49
N LYS A 225 -6.07 23.76 -0.59
CA LYS A 225 -6.66 23.51 0.75
C LYS A 225 -8.08 22.97 0.68
N ASP A 226 -8.89 23.42 -0.27
CA ASP A 226 -10.28 22.99 -0.39
C ASP A 226 -10.35 21.56 -0.91
N CYS A 227 -9.54 21.21 -1.92
CA CYS A 227 -9.39 19.84 -2.41
C CYS A 227 -8.92 18.91 -1.29
N TYR A 228 -7.89 19.31 -0.54
CA TYR A 228 -7.39 18.55 0.59
C TYR A 228 -8.47 18.36 1.66
N ALA A 229 -9.17 19.43 2.05
CA ALA A 229 -10.22 19.37 3.06
C ALA A 229 -11.37 18.44 2.66
N GLN A 230 -11.81 18.50 1.40
CA GLN A 230 -12.86 17.61 0.88
C GLN A 230 -12.42 16.14 0.87
N ARG A 231 -11.16 15.86 0.54
CA ARG A 231 -10.63 14.48 0.58
C ARG A 231 -10.42 13.97 2.00
N ALA A 232 -10.02 14.84 2.92
CA ALA A 232 -9.80 14.51 4.33
C ALA A 232 -11.11 14.41 5.14
N GLU A 233 -12.22 14.91 4.60
CA GLU A 233 -13.55 14.80 5.22
C GLU A 233 -13.87 13.33 5.50
N ARG A 234 -14.32 13.03 6.71
CA ARG A 234 -14.72 11.68 7.11
C ARG A 234 -16.22 11.53 7.03
N SER A 235 -16.67 10.54 6.27
CA SER A 235 -18.08 10.21 6.10
C SER A 235 -18.34 8.73 6.40
N PRO A 236 -19.60 8.33 6.61
CA PRO A 236 -19.97 6.91 6.61
C PRO A 236 -19.52 6.25 5.30
N CYS A 237 -19.06 5.00 5.40
CA CYS A 237 -18.64 4.22 4.24
C CYS A 237 -19.73 4.19 3.15
N ASP A 238 -19.36 4.54 1.92
CA ASP A 238 -20.27 4.53 0.78
C ASP A 238 -20.83 3.11 0.57
N PRO A 239 -22.15 2.94 0.34
CA PRO A 239 -22.76 1.64 0.10
C PRO A 239 -22.12 0.84 -1.03
N LEU A 240 -21.50 1.50 -2.02
CA LEU A 240 -20.78 0.85 -3.11
C LEU A 240 -19.71 -0.10 -2.58
N LEU A 241 -18.95 0.27 -1.55
CA LEU A 241 -17.84 -0.54 -1.03
C LEU A 241 -18.33 -1.91 -0.54
N ASN A 242 -19.53 -1.99 0.04
CA ASN A 242 -20.13 -3.27 0.45
C ASN A 242 -20.48 -4.16 -0.75
N ARG A 243 -20.79 -3.58 -1.91
CA ARG A 243 -21.05 -4.35 -3.13
C ARG A 243 -19.77 -4.80 -3.84
N LEU A 244 -18.63 -4.22 -3.46
CA LEU A 244 -17.31 -4.62 -3.93
C LEU A 244 -16.70 -5.75 -3.08
N GLU A 245 -17.45 -6.33 -2.13
CA GLU A 245 -16.97 -7.39 -1.23
C GLU A 245 -16.35 -8.56 -1.99
N GLU A 246 -17.05 -9.08 -3.00
CA GLU A 246 -16.57 -10.22 -3.80
C GLU A 246 -15.32 -9.86 -4.64
N LEU A 247 -15.28 -8.66 -5.22
CA LEU A 247 -14.07 -8.15 -5.88
C LEU A 247 -12.91 -7.93 -4.90
N GLY A 248 -13.20 -7.54 -3.66
CA GLY A 248 -12.24 -7.46 -2.57
C GLY A 248 -11.64 -8.82 -2.24
N CYS A 249 -12.45 -9.87 -2.15
CA CYS A 249 -11.98 -11.24 -1.97
C CYS A 249 -11.10 -11.71 -3.14
N LEU A 250 -11.43 -11.35 -4.38
CA LEU A 250 -10.57 -11.62 -5.54
C LEU A 250 -9.25 -10.85 -5.45
N ALA A 251 -9.30 -9.58 -5.05
CA ALA A 251 -8.11 -8.76 -4.86
C ALA A 251 -7.19 -9.30 -3.76
N GLN A 252 -7.74 -9.83 -2.65
CA GLN A 252 -6.95 -10.53 -1.63
C GLN A 252 -6.16 -11.69 -2.23
N LYS A 253 -6.79 -12.53 -3.06
CA LYS A 253 -6.12 -13.66 -3.73
C LYS A 253 -5.00 -13.17 -4.65
N VAL A 254 -5.29 -12.20 -5.52
CA VAL A 254 -4.29 -11.61 -6.43
C VAL A 254 -3.08 -11.08 -5.67
N LEU A 255 -3.29 -10.41 -4.55
CA LEU A 255 -2.20 -9.86 -3.74
C LEU A 255 -1.42 -10.93 -2.98
N LEU A 256 -2.09 -11.96 -2.43
CA LEU A 256 -1.43 -13.10 -1.79
C LEU A 256 -0.56 -13.87 -2.78
N ASP A 257 -1.04 -14.08 -4.00
CA ASP A 257 -0.27 -14.73 -5.08
C ASP A 257 0.93 -13.87 -5.47
N ALA A 258 0.74 -12.56 -5.65
CA ALA A 258 1.85 -11.65 -5.94
C ALA A 258 2.91 -11.62 -4.82
N ILE A 259 2.51 -11.69 -3.54
CA ILE A 259 3.43 -11.80 -2.40
C ILE A 259 4.27 -13.09 -2.50
N ARG A 260 3.63 -14.23 -2.78
CA ARG A 260 4.30 -15.53 -2.95
C ARG A 260 5.29 -15.51 -4.11
N GLU A 261 4.86 -15.01 -5.27
CA GLU A 261 5.67 -14.95 -6.49
C GLU A 261 6.88 -14.03 -6.34
N LYS A 262 6.72 -12.93 -5.63
CA LYS A 262 7.78 -11.93 -5.40
C LYS A 262 8.71 -12.28 -4.23
N GLY A 263 8.38 -13.29 -3.42
CA GLY A 263 9.14 -13.62 -2.22
C GLY A 263 9.09 -12.53 -1.14
N VAL A 264 8.03 -11.73 -1.10
CA VAL A 264 7.85 -10.69 -0.08
C VAL A 264 7.41 -11.34 1.22
N ILE A 265 8.01 -10.94 2.35
CA ILE A 265 7.66 -11.51 3.65
C ILE A 265 6.53 -10.70 4.30
N VAL A 266 5.50 -11.36 4.81
CA VAL A 266 4.52 -10.73 5.71
C VAL A 266 5.00 -10.89 7.15
N GLU A 267 5.14 -9.78 7.88
CA GLU A 267 5.44 -9.82 9.32
C GLU A 267 4.14 -9.71 10.11
N ILE A 268 3.78 -10.74 10.88
CA ILE A 268 2.65 -10.68 11.80
C ILE A 268 3.11 -10.44 13.24
N ASN A 269 2.28 -9.71 13.98
CA ASN A 269 2.51 -9.34 15.37
C ASN A 269 1.33 -9.83 16.23
N PRO A 270 1.23 -11.14 16.53
CA PRO A 270 0.00 -11.79 17.00
C PRO A 270 -0.74 -11.10 18.14
N SER A 271 -0.05 -10.68 19.20
CA SER A 271 -0.67 -9.99 20.34
C SER A 271 -1.17 -8.58 19.99
N SER A 272 -0.48 -7.87 19.11
CA SER A 272 -0.92 -6.60 18.53
C SER A 272 -2.11 -6.79 17.61
N ASN A 273 -1.95 -7.68 16.62
CA ASN A 273 -2.94 -8.04 15.61
C ASN A 273 -4.27 -8.47 16.24
N LEU A 274 -4.23 -9.25 17.32
CA LEU A 274 -5.43 -9.67 18.03
C LEU A 274 -6.19 -8.49 18.64
N ARG A 275 -5.48 -7.52 19.22
CA ARG A 275 -6.09 -6.34 19.84
C ARG A 275 -6.72 -5.39 18.82
N ILE A 276 -6.05 -5.17 17.70
CA ILE A 276 -6.52 -4.23 16.67
C ILE A 276 -7.64 -4.83 15.81
N SER A 277 -7.57 -6.13 15.49
CA SER A 277 -8.58 -6.79 14.66
C SER A 277 -9.96 -6.85 15.33
N ARG A 278 -10.01 -7.08 16.65
CA ARG A 278 -11.26 -7.39 17.38
C ARG A 278 -11.98 -8.63 16.82
N ALA A 279 -11.22 -9.60 16.32
CA ALA A 279 -11.78 -10.87 15.88
C ALA A 279 -12.49 -11.58 17.06
N PRO A 280 -13.64 -12.26 16.84
CA PRO A 280 -14.40 -12.89 17.94
C PRO A 280 -13.66 -14.04 18.62
N SER A 281 -12.76 -14.71 17.89
CA SER A 281 -11.92 -15.80 18.38
C SER A 281 -10.54 -15.75 17.73
N LEU A 282 -9.58 -16.54 18.27
CA LEU A 282 -8.26 -16.67 17.65
C LEU A 282 -8.34 -17.35 16.28
N ALA A 283 -9.22 -18.35 16.12
CA ALA A 283 -9.39 -19.05 14.84
C ALA A 283 -9.91 -18.14 13.73
N GLU A 284 -10.69 -17.12 14.09
CA GLU A 284 -11.22 -16.09 13.18
C GLU A 284 -10.29 -14.88 13.06
N ALA A 285 -9.12 -14.89 13.70
CA ALA A 285 -8.21 -13.78 13.61
C ALA A 285 -7.57 -13.71 12.21
N PRO A 286 -7.53 -12.52 11.57
CA PRO A 286 -7.03 -12.37 10.19
C PRO A 286 -5.60 -12.86 10.01
N PHE A 287 -4.74 -12.68 11.02
CA PHE A 287 -3.36 -13.17 10.95
C PHE A 287 -3.25 -14.70 10.93
N ILE A 288 -4.24 -15.44 11.47
CA ILE A 288 -4.26 -16.90 11.35
C ILE A 288 -4.60 -17.33 9.93
N SER A 289 -5.50 -16.61 9.25
CA SER A 289 -5.75 -16.80 7.81
C SER A 289 -4.45 -16.57 7.01
N LEU A 290 -3.73 -15.47 7.27
CA LEU A 290 -2.44 -15.20 6.63
C LEU A 290 -1.41 -16.30 6.86
N VAL A 291 -1.29 -16.82 8.08
CA VAL A 291 -0.38 -17.94 8.38
C VAL A 291 -0.73 -19.16 7.53
N ARG A 292 -2.00 -19.52 7.43
CA ARG A 292 -2.44 -20.67 6.61
C ARG A 292 -2.12 -20.48 5.12
N GLU A 293 -2.23 -19.26 4.62
CA GLU A 293 -1.97 -18.94 3.22
C GLU A 293 -0.46 -18.80 2.91
N LEU A 294 0.36 -18.30 3.83
CA LEU A 294 1.73 -17.87 3.52
C LEU A 294 2.83 -18.72 4.17
N ALA A 295 2.55 -19.40 5.29
CA ALA A 295 3.55 -20.25 5.96
C ALA A 295 4.01 -21.44 5.10
N PRO A 296 3.14 -22.12 4.31
CA PRO A 296 3.59 -23.16 3.37
C PRO A 296 4.59 -22.66 2.32
N HIS A 297 4.60 -21.34 2.05
CA HIS A 297 5.43 -20.70 1.05
C HIS A 297 6.61 -19.91 1.64
N HIS A 298 6.85 -20.01 2.96
CA HIS A 298 7.91 -19.27 3.67
C HIS A 298 7.81 -17.74 3.52
N CYS A 299 6.60 -17.22 3.24
CA CYS A 299 6.35 -15.80 2.99
C CYS A 299 5.76 -15.07 4.21
N ILE A 300 5.97 -15.61 5.42
CA ILE A 300 5.44 -15.01 6.65
C ILE A 300 6.37 -15.27 7.84
N CYS A 301 6.45 -14.31 8.77
CA CYS A 301 7.23 -14.42 10.00
C CYS A 301 6.49 -13.78 11.20
N ILE A 302 6.96 -14.08 12.41
CA ILE A 302 6.38 -13.62 13.67
C ILE A 302 7.31 -12.61 14.35
N ASN A 303 6.77 -11.49 14.81
CA ASN A 303 7.48 -10.48 15.60
C ASN A 303 6.60 -9.99 16.79
N THR A 304 7.21 -9.26 17.72
CA THR A 304 6.56 -8.74 18.95
C THR A 304 5.94 -7.36 18.80
N ASP A 305 6.20 -6.68 17.68
CA ASP A 305 5.96 -5.25 17.46
C ASP A 305 6.50 -4.39 18.62
N ASN A 306 5.64 -4.03 19.59
CA ASN A 306 5.98 -3.21 20.74
C ASN A 306 5.85 -4.01 22.06
N PRO A 307 6.84 -4.83 22.45
CA PRO A 307 6.69 -5.78 23.55
C PRO A 307 6.33 -5.13 24.90
N GLY A 308 6.81 -3.91 25.15
CA GLY A 308 6.48 -3.13 26.35
C GLY A 308 5.01 -2.69 26.41
N VAL A 309 4.44 -2.27 25.27
CA VAL A 309 3.02 -1.90 25.16
C VAL A 309 2.16 -3.15 25.24
N TYR A 310 2.54 -4.20 24.52
CA TYR A 310 1.71 -5.37 24.40
C TYR A 310 1.81 -6.35 25.59
N ARG A 311 2.80 -6.15 26.47
CA ARG A 311 3.17 -7.03 27.60
C ARG A 311 3.38 -8.46 27.12
N THR A 312 4.19 -8.58 26.07
CA THR A 312 4.43 -9.84 25.37
C THR A 312 5.92 -10.14 25.25
N ARG A 313 6.25 -11.36 24.81
CA ARG A 313 7.59 -11.81 24.41
C ARG A 313 7.47 -12.70 23.19
N ILE A 314 8.56 -12.91 22.46
CA ILE A 314 8.53 -13.66 21.21
C ILE A 314 7.94 -15.08 21.39
N GLU A 315 8.21 -15.75 22.51
CA GLU A 315 7.68 -17.09 22.80
C GLU A 315 6.15 -17.08 22.95
N GLN A 316 5.60 -15.99 23.49
CA GLN A 316 4.16 -15.81 23.64
C GLN A 316 3.47 -15.56 22.30
N GLU A 317 4.12 -14.82 21.39
CA GLU A 317 3.63 -14.63 20.02
C GLU A 317 3.48 -15.97 19.29
N TYR A 318 4.50 -16.84 19.38
CA TYR A 318 4.44 -18.19 18.82
C TYR A 318 3.34 -19.04 19.46
N ALA A 319 3.15 -18.94 20.78
CA ALA A 319 2.08 -19.63 21.49
C ALA A 319 0.67 -19.19 21.04
N ILE A 320 0.48 -17.89 20.77
CA ILE A 320 -0.77 -17.35 20.24
C ILE A 320 -1.07 -17.94 18.86
N VAL A 321 -0.08 -17.96 17.96
CA VAL A 321 -0.23 -18.52 16.61
C VAL A 321 -0.51 -20.02 16.67
N TYR A 322 0.26 -20.78 17.47
CA TYR A 322 0.02 -22.21 17.68
C TYR A 322 -1.42 -22.47 18.12
N LYS A 323 -1.91 -21.74 19.13
CA LYS A 323 -3.26 -21.91 19.64
C LYS A 323 -4.32 -21.59 18.58
N GLY A 324 -4.13 -20.52 17.80
CA GLY A 324 -5.02 -20.17 16.70
C GLY A 324 -5.08 -21.27 15.63
N LEU A 325 -3.92 -21.79 15.20
CA LEU A 325 -3.83 -22.87 14.21
C LEU A 325 -4.56 -24.14 14.66
N ILE A 326 -4.36 -24.58 15.91
CA ILE A 326 -5.06 -25.75 16.46
C ILE A 326 -6.57 -25.52 16.51
N GLN A 327 -7.02 -24.32 16.91
CA GLN A 327 -8.45 -23.98 16.94
C GLN A 327 -9.06 -23.92 15.53
N SER A 328 -8.28 -23.57 14.52
CA SER A 328 -8.69 -23.62 13.11
C SER A 328 -8.64 -25.02 12.49
N GLY A 329 -8.28 -26.05 13.27
CA GLY A 329 -8.27 -27.44 12.83
C GLY A 329 -6.96 -27.90 12.16
N VAL A 330 -5.90 -27.10 12.22
CA VAL A 330 -4.59 -27.50 11.68
C VAL A 330 -3.99 -28.60 12.57
N PRO A 331 -3.54 -29.74 12.00
CA PRO A 331 -2.89 -30.80 12.76
C PRO A 331 -1.65 -30.29 13.51
N ARG A 332 -1.41 -30.83 14.72
CA ARG A 332 -0.30 -30.41 15.57
C ARG A 332 1.07 -30.47 14.89
N ALA A 333 1.35 -31.55 14.15
CA ALA A 333 2.63 -31.72 13.47
C ALA A 333 2.87 -30.63 12.42
N GLU A 334 1.84 -30.31 11.64
CA GLU A 334 1.87 -29.26 10.63
C GLU A 334 2.00 -27.87 11.25
N ALA A 335 1.25 -27.58 12.32
CA ALA A 335 1.36 -26.31 13.04
C ALA A 335 2.77 -26.08 13.59
N LEU A 336 3.41 -27.11 14.16
CA LEU A 336 4.79 -27.02 14.64
C LEU A 336 5.79 -26.78 13.50
N GLN A 337 5.60 -27.45 12.35
CA GLN A 337 6.44 -27.23 11.18
C GLN A 337 6.32 -25.80 10.65
N TRP A 338 5.10 -25.26 10.55
CA TRP A 338 4.90 -23.88 10.11
C TRP A 338 5.51 -22.86 11.08
N LEU A 339 5.43 -23.09 12.39
CA LEU A 339 6.09 -22.25 13.38
C LEU A 339 7.61 -22.25 13.20
N GLU A 340 8.21 -23.42 12.95
CA GLU A 340 9.65 -23.49 12.68
C GLU A 340 10.02 -22.77 11.38
N ASN A 341 9.22 -22.94 10.31
CA ASN A 341 9.44 -22.22 9.05
C ASN A 341 9.39 -20.70 9.27
N MET A 342 8.40 -20.19 10.01
CA MET A 342 8.28 -18.76 10.32
C MET A 342 9.44 -18.24 11.17
N ARG A 343 10.02 -19.09 12.03
CA ARG A 343 11.21 -18.77 12.81
C ARG A 343 12.44 -18.63 11.93
N VAL A 344 12.63 -19.57 11.01
CA VAL A 344 13.72 -19.52 10.02
C VAL A 344 13.55 -18.30 9.11
N THR A 345 12.37 -18.11 8.50
CA THR A 345 12.05 -16.93 7.68
C THR A 345 12.31 -15.63 8.46
N GLY A 346 11.93 -15.56 9.74
CA GLY A 346 12.13 -14.37 10.57
C GLY A 346 13.61 -14.05 10.87
N MET A 347 14.48 -15.05 10.87
CA MET A 347 15.93 -14.91 11.16
C MET A 347 16.77 -14.75 9.89
N GLU A 348 16.35 -15.37 8.80
CA GLU A 348 17.11 -15.48 7.54
C GLU A 348 16.57 -14.54 6.45
N ARG A 349 15.93 -13.41 6.83
CA ARG A 349 15.20 -12.44 5.97
C ARG A 349 16.00 -11.79 4.82
N VAL A 350 17.20 -12.29 4.49
CA VAL A 350 18.21 -11.64 3.65
C VAL A 350 18.30 -12.25 2.24
N TYR A 351 17.44 -13.21 1.86
CA TYR A 351 17.45 -13.82 0.52
C TYR A 351 16.38 -13.27 -0.41
#